data_AF-A0A9X1IX22-F1
#
_entry.id   AF-A0A9X1IX22-F1
#
_cell.length_a   1.000
_cell.length_b   1.000
_cell.length_c   1.000
_cell.angle_alpha   90.00
_cell.angle_beta   90.00
_cell.angle_gamma   90.00
#
_symmetry.space_group_name_H-M   'P 1'
#
loop_
_entity.id
_entity.type
_entity.pdbx_description
1 polymer ?
#
loop_
_entity_poly.entity_id
_entity_poly.type
_entity_poly.pdbx_seq_one_letter_code
_entity_poly.pdbx_strand_id
1 'polypeptide(L)'
;MAEKKVFKIVRLRLMADFPIALHTSFVAKSTFPEIEKDGPDIPTMFQYYRQLGFVEFGSSRSTLNVFFPTLFERDILQCSSLIPLLQVESLCRDKRSNIDRIH
;
A
#
# COMPACT_ATOMS: atom_id res chain seq x y z
N MET A 1 -18.77 -8.17 18.52
CA MET A 1 -17.69 -8.47 17.54
C MET A 1 -16.70 -7.31 17.61
N ALA A 2 -15.45 -7.56 17.97
CA ALA A 2 -14.46 -6.47 18.10
C ALA A 2 -14.12 -5.90 16.72
N GLU A 3 -14.15 -4.57 16.59
CA GLU A 3 -13.81 -3.84 15.37
C GLU A 3 -12.32 -4.05 15.04
N LYS A 4 -12.03 -4.60 13.85
CA LYS A 4 -10.66 -4.82 13.39
C LYS A 4 -10.08 -3.47 12.93
N LYS A 5 -9.23 -2.85 13.75
CA LYS A 5 -8.53 -1.61 13.38
C LYS A 5 -7.59 -1.86 12.21
N VAL A 6 -7.73 -1.05 11.16
CA VAL A 6 -6.89 -1.08 9.94
C VAL A 6 -6.10 0.22 9.85
N PHE A 7 -4.81 0.12 9.54
CA PHE A 7 -3.91 1.23 9.30
C PHE A 7 -3.73 1.44 7.81
N LYS A 8 -3.87 2.69 7.36
CA LYS A 8 -3.60 3.13 5.99
C LYS A 8 -2.26 3.83 5.95
N ILE A 9 -1.35 3.34 5.12
CA ILE A 9 -0.05 3.97 4.89
C ILE A 9 0.00 4.42 3.44
N VAL A 10 0.16 5.72 3.21
CA VAL A 10 0.21 6.32 1.88
C VAL A 10 1.61 6.86 1.65
N ARG A 11 2.22 6.53 0.51
CA ARG A 11 3.54 7.02 0.11
C ARG A 11 3.49 7.61 -1.30
N LEU A 12 4.05 8.80 -1.46
CA LEU A 12 4.33 9.37 -2.78
C LEU A 12 5.65 8.76 -3.30
N ARG A 13 5.62 8.18 -4.49
CA ARG A 13 6.80 7.65 -5.17
C ARG A 13 7.32 8.69 -6.14
N LEU A 14 8.60 9.01 -6.02
CA LEU A 14 9.31 9.96 -6.87
C LEU A 14 10.29 9.21 -7.78
N MET A 15 10.46 9.68 -9.01
CA MET A 15 11.53 9.27 -9.92
C MET A 15 12.12 10.53 -10.56
N ALA A 16 13.42 10.76 -10.35
CA ALA A 16 14.08 12.02 -10.72
C ALA A 16 13.30 13.25 -10.21
N ASP A 17 12.93 13.23 -8.93
CA ASP A 17 12.13 14.25 -8.23
C ASP A 17 10.71 14.49 -8.77
N PHE A 18 10.27 13.71 -9.76
CA PHE A 18 8.92 13.78 -10.31
C PHE A 18 7.98 12.74 -9.65
N PRO A 19 6.76 13.11 -9.21
CA PRO A 19 5.81 12.18 -8.64
C PRO A 19 5.23 11.22 -9.68
N ILE A 20 5.46 9.92 -9.49
CA ILE A 20 5.06 8.88 -10.45
C ILE A 20 3.93 7.98 -9.95
N ALA A 21 3.73 7.87 -8.64
CA ALA A 21 2.67 7.02 -8.09
C ALA A 21 2.34 7.37 -6.63
N LEU A 22 1.09 7.13 -6.25
CA LEU A 22 0.68 6.98 -4.87
C LEU A 22 0.60 5.49 -4.53
N HIS A 23 1.44 5.05 -3.61
CA HIS A 23 1.41 3.68 -3.12
C HIS A 23 0.73 3.64 -1.76
N THR A 24 -0.48 3.07 -1.73
CA THR A 24 -1.26 2.87 -0.52
C THR A 24 -1.14 1.41 -0.07
N SER A 25 -1.02 1.19 1.24
CA SER A 25 -1.09 -0.14 1.83
C SER A 25 -1.98 -0.11 3.05
N PHE A 26 -2.92 -1.05 3.14
CA PHE A 26 -3.69 -1.30 4.35
C PHE A 26 -3.11 -2.47 5.16
N VAL A 27 -3.05 -2.34 6.49
CA VAL A 27 -2.60 -3.43 7.38
C VAL A 27 -3.42 -3.48 8.66
N ALA A 28 -3.61 -4.68 9.21
CA ALA A 28 -4.36 -4.86 10.45
C ALA A 28 -3.50 -4.49 11.69
N LYS A 29 -4.02 -3.63 12.59
CA LYS A 29 -3.33 -3.28 13.84
C LYS A 29 -3.06 -4.50 14.71
N SER A 30 -3.97 -5.48 14.69
CA SER A 30 -3.82 -6.72 15.45
C SER A 30 -2.60 -7.54 15.04
N THR A 31 -2.11 -7.36 13.80
CA THR A 31 -0.93 -8.09 13.30
C THR A 31 0.34 -7.23 13.32
N PHE A 32 0.18 -5.91 13.25
CA PHE A 32 1.28 -4.95 13.31
C PHE A 32 0.99 -3.90 14.38
N PRO A 33 1.13 -4.26 15.66
CA PRO A 33 0.77 -3.36 16.76
C PRO A 33 1.57 -2.05 16.75
N GLU A 34 2.84 -2.12 16.33
CA GLU A 34 3.79 -1.00 16.31
C GLU A 34 3.74 -0.16 15.02
N ILE A 35 2.85 -0.48 14.05
CA ILE A 35 2.87 0.16 12.72
C ILE A 35 2.69 1.68 12.76
N GLU A 36 1.99 2.20 13.78
CA GLU A 36 1.78 3.63 13.97
C GLU A 36 3.09 4.35 14.30
N LYS A 37 3.94 3.70 15.09
CA LYS A 37 5.27 4.19 15.46
C LYS A 37 6.27 3.96 14.35
N ASP A 38 6.25 2.79 13.73
CA ASP A 38 7.24 2.39 12.72
C ASP A 38 6.95 3.00 11.35
N GLY A 39 5.69 3.30 11.06
CA GLY A 39 5.16 3.80 9.78
C GLY A 39 6.02 4.85 9.06
N PRO A 40 6.38 5.97 9.73
CA PRO A 40 7.19 7.04 9.15
C PRO A 40 8.56 6.57 8.63
N ASP A 41 9.15 5.56 9.26
CA ASP A 41 10.50 5.09 8.97
C ASP A 41 10.53 3.89 8.01
N ILE A 42 9.37 3.41 7.53
CA ILE A 42 9.29 2.27 6.63
C ILE A 42 9.49 2.71 5.16
N PRO A 43 10.64 2.39 4.53
CA PRO A 43 10.89 2.68 3.11
C PRO A 43 10.00 1.86 2.16
N THR A 44 9.74 0.60 2.51
CA THR A 44 8.82 -0.29 1.80
C THR A 44 8.13 -1.25 2.76
N MET A 45 6.84 -1.53 2.53
CA MET A 45 6.11 -2.49 3.36
C MET A 45 6.72 -3.89 3.33
N PHE A 46 7.27 -4.33 2.19
CA PHE A 46 7.93 -5.62 2.09
C PHE A 46 9.19 -5.74 2.96
N GLN A 47 9.98 -4.68 3.10
CA GLN A 47 11.12 -4.68 4.02
C GLN A 47 10.64 -4.76 5.47
N TYR A 48 9.62 -3.99 5.84
CA TYR A 48 9.02 -4.05 7.17
C TYR A 48 8.48 -5.45 7.51
N TYR A 49 7.78 -6.09 6.57
CA TYR A 49 7.31 -7.46 6.73
C TYR A 49 8.47 -8.44 6.95
N ARG A 50 9.56 -8.32 6.19
CA ARG A 50 10.74 -9.18 6.35
C ARG A 50 11.43 -9.00 7.70
N GLN A 51 11.53 -7.76 8.21
CA GLN A 51 12.08 -7.48 9.54
C GLN A 51 11.29 -8.17 10.65
N LEU A 52 9.98 -8.36 10.44
CA LEU A 52 9.08 -9.08 11.35
C LEU A 52 9.01 -10.59 11.06
N GLY A 53 9.85 -11.12 10.17
CA GLY A 53 9.94 -12.55 9.85
C GLY A 53 8.97 -13.07 8.80
N PHE A 54 8.16 -12.19 8.16
CA PHE A 54 7.32 -12.57 7.02
C PHE A 54 8.18 -12.59 5.75
N VAL A 55 8.35 -13.77 5.16
CA VAL A 55 9.29 -13.98 4.04
C VAL A 55 8.65 -14.65 2.82
N GLU A 56 7.47 -15.27 2.96
CA GLU A 56 6.79 -15.99 1.89
C GLU A 56 5.57 -15.24 1.41
N PHE A 57 5.80 -14.22 0.59
CA PHE A 57 4.75 -13.42 -0.02
C PHE A 57 4.12 -14.16 -1.21
N GLY A 58 2.82 -14.44 -1.13
CA GLY A 58 2.01 -14.84 -2.27
C GLY A 58 1.08 -13.70 -2.67
N SER A 59 1.15 -13.25 -3.92
CA SER A 59 0.07 -12.44 -4.51
C SER A 59 -1.09 -13.37 -4.84
N SER A 60 -2.24 -13.23 -4.18
CA SER A 60 -3.39 -14.08 -4.48
C SER A 60 -4.10 -13.62 -5.74
N ARG A 61 -4.32 -12.30 -5.87
CA ARG A 61 -4.99 -11.66 -7.02
C ARG A 61 -4.51 -10.22 -7.16
N SER A 62 -4.33 -9.78 -8.40
CA SER A 62 -4.06 -8.38 -8.73
C SER A 62 -5.07 -7.91 -9.78
N THR A 63 -5.57 -6.70 -9.63
CA THR A 63 -6.45 -6.02 -10.58
C THR A 63 -5.74 -4.78 -11.11
N LEU A 64 -5.76 -4.62 -12.43
CA LEU A 64 -5.27 -3.43 -13.11
C LEU A 64 -6.46 -2.68 -13.68
N ASN A 65 -6.68 -1.46 -13.20
CA ASN A 65 -7.76 -0.58 -13.64
C ASN A 65 -7.19 0.68 -14.28
N VAL A 66 -7.97 1.29 -15.16
CA VAL A 66 -7.69 2.61 -15.75
C VAL A 66 -8.78 3.57 -15.32
N PHE A 67 -8.40 4.72 -14.78
CA PHE A 67 -9.34 5.74 -14.28
C PHE A 67 -8.75 7.14 -14.44
N PHE A 68 -9.59 8.17 -14.30
CA PHE A 68 -9.13 9.56 -14.31
C PHE A 68 -8.90 10.07 -12.88
N PRO A 69 -7.89 10.93 -12.67
CA PRO A 69 -7.48 11.36 -11.34
C PRO A 69 -8.54 12.25 -10.68
N THR A 70 -8.72 12.06 -9.38
CA THR A 70 -9.42 13.00 -8.49
C THR A 70 -8.68 14.34 -8.39
N LEU A 71 -9.30 15.36 -7.75
CA LEU A 71 -8.59 16.62 -7.45
C LEU A 71 -7.32 16.38 -6.63
N PHE A 72 -7.44 15.58 -5.57
CA PHE A 72 -6.32 15.23 -4.69
C PHE A 72 -5.17 14.55 -5.46
N GLU A 73 -5.49 13.58 -6.32
CA GLU A 73 -4.48 12.87 -7.12
C GLU A 73 -3.81 13.77 -8.15
N ARG A 74 -4.56 14.71 -8.76
CA ARG A 74 -3.97 15.70 -9.68
C ARG A 74 -2.94 16.57 -8.99
N ASP A 75 -3.28 17.08 -7.82
CA ASP A 75 -2.41 18.00 -7.08
C ASP A 75 -1.12 17.30 -6.65
N ILE A 76 -1.23 16.06 -6.14
CA ILE A 76 -0.08 15.33 -5.59
C ILE A 76 0.77 14.62 -6.65
N LEU A 77 0.16 14.17 -7.76
CA LEU A 77 0.86 13.56 -8.90
C LEU A 77 1.23 14.59 -9.98
N GLN A 78 0.89 15.86 -9.79
CA GLN A 78 1.17 16.96 -10.73
C GLN A 78 0.71 16.63 -12.16
N CYS A 79 -0.49 16.05 -12.28
CA CYS A 79 -1.07 15.61 -13.55
C CYS A 79 -2.40 16.32 -13.85
N SER A 80 -2.78 16.39 -15.13
CA SER A 80 -4.05 17.02 -15.54
C SER A 80 -5.24 16.05 -15.44
N SER A 81 -6.46 16.57 -15.47
CA SER A 81 -7.69 15.77 -15.28
C SER A 81 -7.97 14.72 -16.35
N LEU A 82 -7.32 14.80 -17.51
CA LEU A 82 -7.53 13.89 -18.63
C LEU A 82 -6.34 12.95 -18.86
N ILE A 83 -5.36 12.95 -17.95
CA ILE A 83 -4.30 11.94 -17.97
C ILE A 83 -4.85 10.69 -17.28
N PRO A 84 -5.01 9.55 -17.98
CA PRO A 84 -5.45 8.32 -17.35
C PRO A 84 -4.38 7.79 -16.39
N LEU A 85 -4.81 7.38 -15.20
CA LEU A 85 -3.97 6.72 -14.22
C LEU A 85 -4.17 5.20 -14.29
N LEU A 86 -3.07 4.47 -14.07
CA LEU A 86 -3.10 3.03 -13.84
C LEU A 86 -3.21 2.76 -12.34
N GLN A 87 -4.28 2.10 -11.91
CA GLN A 87 -4.41 1.60 -10.55
C GLN A 87 -4.13 0.11 -10.52
N VAL A 88 -3.14 -0.27 -9.70
CA VAL A 88 -2.88 -1.66 -9.36
C VAL A 88 -3.35 -1.88 -7.93
N GLU A 89 -4.32 -2.77 -7.78
CA GLU A 89 -4.71 -3.30 -6.48
C GLU A 89 -4.25 -4.75 -6.41
N SER A 90 -3.82 -5.21 -5.24
CA SER A 90 -3.38 -6.59 -5.07
C SER A 90 -3.79 -7.10 -3.71
N LEU A 91 -3.74 -8.41 -3.50
CA LEU A 91 -3.86 -8.98 -2.17
C LEU A 91 -2.59 -9.78 -1.92
N CYS A 92 -1.87 -9.43 -0.86
CA CYS A 92 -0.68 -10.17 -0.45
C CYS A 92 -1.02 -10.97 0.80
N ARG A 93 -0.74 -12.26 0.73
CA ARG A 93 -0.86 -13.18 1.87
C ARG A 93 0.52 -13.73 2.17
N ASP A 94 0.87 -13.80 3.45
CA ASP A 94 2.01 -14.62 3.85
C ASP A 94 1.55 -16.07 3.90
N LYS A 95 2.21 -16.94 3.11
CA LYS A 95 1.79 -18.34 2.94
C LYS A 95 1.95 -19.16 4.22
N ARG A 96 2.82 -18.71 5.13
CA ARG A 96 3.13 -19.41 6.38
C ARG A 96 2.15 -19.06 7.49
N SER A 97 1.67 -17.81 7.52
CA SER A 97 0.82 -17.33 8.61
C SER A 97 -0.68 -17.52 8.37
N ASN A 98 -1.14 -17.88 7.17
CA ASN A 98 -2.57 -17.99 6.82
C ASN A 98 -3.39 -16.72 7.15
N ILE A 99 -2.73 -15.55 7.14
CA ILE A 99 -3.34 -14.25 7.43
C ILE A 99 -3.59 -13.52 6.11
N ASP A 100 -4.87 -13.37 5.78
CA ASP A 100 -5.34 -12.54 4.68
C ASP A 100 -5.07 -11.06 5.00
N ARG A 101 -4.27 -10.39 4.17
CA ARG A 101 -4.00 -8.95 4.29
C ARG A 101 -4.48 -8.22 3.04
N ILE A 102 -5.33 -7.22 3.28
CA ILE A 102 -5.99 -6.37 2.28
C ILE A 102 -5.00 -5.28 1.86
N HIS A 103 -4.77 -5.03 0.56
CA HIS A 103 -3.94 -3.90 0.12
C HIS A 103 -4.71 -2.61 0.12
#